data_AF-A0A7W8NRF8-F1
#
_entry.id   AF-A0A7W8NRF8-F1
#
_cell.length_a   1.000
_cell.length_b   1.000
_cell.length_c   1.000
_cell.angle_alpha   90.00
_cell.angle_beta   90.00
_cell.angle_gamma   90.00
#
_symmetry.space_group_name_H-M   'P 1'
#
loop_
_entity.id
_entity.type
_entity.pdbx_description
1 polymer ?
#
loop_
_entity_poly.entity_id
_entity_poly.type
_entity_poly.pdbx_seq_one_letter_code
_entity_poly.pdbx_strand_id
1 'polypeptide(L)'
;MTALRTGATFLGLLLSSAGLAAGFREVSVADLGGSRPVRFWCDTPARVLALAAPATAPGAGTLAQWVGGTRTLTPVTVGRDDPGAGQVYTPLTVPGRPSPADPGDFVHSSNIENVQDPAYRMTHVNGFRVPDGTFTCRYVPQAAVLAATAKHSVVVFEAGGRVTYTSRNRDGTPGVTLTGGAHTRVSGREVYTWSRRGYTYTLSVGNPQAGGTPGGRLSVARGGTALNSWPLLAYTLSTPR
;
A
#
# COMPACT_ATOMS: atom_id res chain seq x y z
N MET A 1 42.35 -8.61 -62.55
CA MET A 1 42.45 -8.71 -61.08
C MET A 1 42.38 -7.31 -60.49
N THR A 2 41.21 -6.88 -60.04
CA THR A 2 41.09 -5.70 -59.17
C THR A 2 39.74 -5.77 -58.46
N ALA A 3 39.74 -5.99 -57.14
CA ALA A 3 38.55 -6.02 -56.31
C ALA A 3 38.58 -4.79 -55.39
N LEU A 4 37.60 -3.90 -55.54
CA LEU A 4 37.33 -2.81 -54.60
C LEU A 4 36.48 -3.36 -53.44
N ARG A 5 36.98 -3.26 -52.21
CA ARG A 5 36.21 -3.53 -50.98
C ARG A 5 35.68 -2.21 -50.42
N THR A 6 34.37 -2.06 -50.41
CA THR A 6 33.66 -0.96 -49.77
C THR A 6 33.39 -1.33 -48.31
N GLY A 7 34.05 -0.67 -47.37
CA GLY A 7 33.78 -0.80 -45.93
C GLY A 7 32.63 0.11 -45.51
N ALA A 8 31.55 -0.47 -45.00
CA ALA A 8 30.45 0.27 -44.38
C ALA A 8 30.66 0.30 -42.86
N THR A 9 30.99 1.47 -42.33
CA THR A 9 31.13 1.71 -40.89
C THR A 9 29.74 1.94 -40.29
N PHE A 10 29.22 0.95 -39.56
CA PHE A 10 28.00 1.12 -38.74
C PHE A 10 28.36 1.85 -37.45
N LEU A 11 28.02 3.14 -37.38
CA LEU A 11 28.09 3.94 -36.16
C LEU A 11 26.85 3.63 -35.31
N GLY A 12 26.99 2.73 -34.34
CA GLY A 12 25.93 2.41 -33.38
C GLY A 12 25.73 3.53 -32.38
N LEU A 13 24.62 4.27 -32.48
CA LEU A 13 24.14 5.15 -31.41
C LEU A 13 23.71 4.30 -30.22
N LEU A 14 24.56 4.21 -29.19
CA LEU A 14 24.17 3.75 -27.87
C LEU A 14 23.37 4.90 -27.19
N LEU A 15 22.04 4.82 -27.26
CA LEU A 15 21.15 5.60 -26.42
C LEU A 15 21.28 5.10 -24.98
N SER A 16 22.17 5.73 -24.23
CA SER A 16 22.30 5.55 -22.78
C SER A 16 21.01 6.01 -22.10
N SER A 17 20.08 5.08 -21.83
CA SER A 17 18.98 5.28 -20.88
C SER A 17 19.53 5.30 -19.46
N ALA A 18 20.32 6.33 -19.14
CA ALA A 18 20.73 6.66 -17.78
C ALA A 18 19.59 7.42 -17.12
N GLY A 19 18.62 6.69 -16.59
CA GLY A 19 17.54 7.28 -15.83
C GLY A 19 16.77 6.21 -15.08
N LEU A 20 16.58 6.45 -13.78
CA LEU A 20 15.71 5.71 -12.86
C LEU A 20 16.34 4.55 -12.08
N ALA A 21 17.37 4.86 -11.29
CA ALA A 21 17.62 4.13 -10.03
C ALA A 21 17.21 4.96 -8.80
N ALA A 22 16.27 5.90 -8.98
CA ALA A 22 15.66 6.57 -7.84
C ALA A 22 14.70 5.56 -7.18
N GLY A 23 15.14 4.94 -6.09
CA GLY A 23 14.33 4.00 -5.31
C GLY A 23 13.06 4.67 -4.74
N PHE A 24 12.23 3.89 -4.07
CA PHE A 24 10.97 4.38 -3.51
C PHE A 24 11.06 4.56 -2.00
N ARG A 25 10.22 5.44 -1.47
CA ARG A 25 9.89 5.48 -0.05
C ARG A 25 8.40 5.25 0.11
N GLU A 26 8.02 4.59 1.18
CA GLU A 26 6.62 4.36 1.50
C GLU A 26 6.26 4.91 2.88
N VAL A 27 4.96 5.15 3.07
CA VAL A 27 4.37 5.40 4.38
C VAL A 27 3.04 4.67 4.47
N SER A 28 2.89 3.88 5.53
CA SER A 28 1.65 3.17 5.86
C SER A 28 0.93 3.91 6.97
N VAL A 29 -0.38 4.10 6.82
CA VAL A 29 -1.24 4.86 7.75
C VAL A 29 -2.53 4.09 7.97
N ALA A 30 -3.08 4.12 9.18
CA ALA A 30 -4.40 3.60 9.48
C ALA A 30 -5.18 4.49 10.46
N ASP A 31 -6.51 4.39 10.43
CA ASP A 31 -7.41 5.13 11.31
C ASP A 31 -7.66 4.40 12.64
N LEU A 32 -6.87 4.73 13.65
CA LEU A 32 -6.95 4.15 14.99
C LEU A 32 -7.75 5.04 15.96
N GLY A 33 -8.78 5.74 15.45
CA GLY A 33 -9.49 6.82 16.15
C GLY A 33 -8.93 8.20 15.80
N GLY A 34 -8.27 8.26 14.65
CA GLY A 34 -7.31 9.27 14.24
C GLY A 34 -6.32 8.59 13.30
N SER A 35 -6.19 9.13 12.08
CA SER A 35 -5.23 8.62 11.09
C SER A 35 -3.81 8.87 11.56
N ARG A 36 -3.01 7.81 11.65
CA ARG A 36 -1.61 7.90 12.08
C ARG A 36 -0.75 6.85 11.37
N PRO A 37 0.57 7.04 11.29
CA PRO A 37 1.48 6.03 10.76
C PRO A 37 1.31 4.68 11.49
N VAL A 38 1.34 3.60 10.72
CA VAL A 38 1.36 2.22 11.22
C VAL A 38 2.55 1.49 10.62
N ARG A 39 3.02 0.47 11.34
CA ARG A 39 4.17 -0.33 10.91
C ARG A 39 3.77 -1.27 9.77
N PHE A 40 2.64 -1.95 9.94
CA PHE A 40 2.09 -2.89 8.96
C PHE A 40 0.58 -2.70 8.86
N TRP A 41 0.02 -3.03 7.70
CA TRP A 41 -1.40 -3.26 7.56
C TRP A 41 -1.67 -4.29 6.47
N CYS A 42 -2.88 -4.84 6.49
CA CYS A 42 -3.30 -5.97 5.67
C CYS A 42 -4.68 -5.69 5.11
N ASP A 43 -4.80 -5.73 3.78
CA ASP A 43 -6.09 -5.86 3.13
C ASP A 43 -6.40 -7.34 2.87
N THR A 44 -7.51 -7.82 3.42
CA THR A 44 -8.04 -9.17 3.17
C THR A 44 -9.43 -9.07 2.53
N PRO A 45 -10.02 -10.16 2.01
CA PRO A 45 -11.39 -10.11 1.50
C PRO A 45 -12.41 -9.59 2.52
N ALA A 46 -12.37 -10.07 3.77
CA ALA A 46 -13.38 -9.79 4.79
C ALA A 46 -12.97 -8.72 5.80
N ARG A 47 -11.67 -8.44 5.93
CA ARG A 47 -11.10 -7.60 7.00
C ARG A 47 -10.01 -6.66 6.53
N VAL A 48 -9.83 -5.59 7.27
CA VAL A 48 -8.57 -4.83 7.30
C VAL A 48 -7.91 -5.10 8.65
N LEU A 49 -6.59 -5.28 8.68
CA LEU A 49 -5.81 -5.32 9.92
C LEU A 49 -4.71 -4.27 9.85
N ALA A 50 -4.32 -3.68 10.99
CA ALA A 50 -3.18 -2.78 11.06
C ALA A 50 -2.48 -2.90 12.41
N LEU A 51 -1.15 -2.80 12.40
CA LEU A 51 -0.32 -2.78 13.60
C LEU A 51 0.36 -1.41 13.72
N ALA A 52 -0.07 -0.61 14.70
CA ALA A 52 0.70 0.55 15.15
C ALA A 52 1.72 0.09 16.20
N ALA A 53 2.99 0.31 15.90
CA ALA A 53 4.11 -0.01 16.78
C ALA A 53 5.33 0.84 16.40
N PRO A 54 6.32 0.97 17.28
CA PRO A 54 7.64 1.48 16.91
C PRO A 54 8.19 0.71 15.69
N ALA A 55 8.82 1.42 14.76
CA ALA A 55 9.19 0.85 13.46
C ALA A 55 10.24 -0.27 13.53
N THR A 56 11.11 -0.25 14.54
CA THR A 56 12.31 -1.12 14.59
C THR A 56 12.64 -1.65 15.99
N ALA A 57 11.77 -1.42 16.98
CA ALA A 57 12.04 -1.78 18.37
C ALA A 57 10.88 -2.62 18.94
N PRO A 58 11.19 -3.65 19.76
CA PRO A 58 10.19 -4.29 20.59
C PRO A 58 9.50 -3.27 21.50
N GLY A 59 8.24 -3.51 21.84
CA GLY A 59 7.52 -2.64 22.76
C GLY A 59 6.01 -2.71 22.64
N ALA A 60 5.33 -1.76 23.29
CA ALA A 60 3.88 -1.65 23.22
C ALA A 60 3.42 -1.32 21.78
N GLY A 61 2.34 -1.97 21.36
CA GLY A 61 1.68 -1.73 20.09
C GLY A 61 0.15 -1.79 20.22
N THR A 62 -0.51 -1.48 19.13
CA THR A 62 -1.97 -1.60 19.00
C THR A 62 -2.28 -2.32 17.71
N LEU A 63 -2.92 -3.48 17.83
CA LEU A 63 -3.53 -4.19 16.72
C LEU A 63 -4.93 -3.63 16.51
N ALA A 64 -5.20 -3.16 15.30
CA ALA A 64 -6.53 -2.78 14.87
C ALA A 64 -7.07 -3.78 13.85
N GLN A 65 -8.36 -4.05 13.97
CA GLN A 65 -9.09 -4.87 13.01
C GLN A 65 -10.38 -4.17 12.62
N TRP A 66 -10.72 -4.24 11.34
CA TRP A 66 -12.00 -3.79 10.83
C TRP A 66 -12.72 -4.90 10.10
N VAL A 67 -14.00 -5.10 10.46
CA VAL A 67 -14.95 -5.93 9.72
C VAL A 67 -16.04 -5.00 9.22
N GLY A 68 -16.01 -4.70 7.92
CA GLY A 68 -16.80 -3.60 7.37
C GLY A 68 -16.41 -2.26 8.01
N GLY A 69 -17.38 -1.58 8.64
CA GLY A 69 -17.15 -0.32 9.35
C GLY A 69 -16.81 -0.47 10.84
N THR A 70 -16.95 -1.66 11.41
CA THR A 70 -16.74 -1.91 12.85
C THR A 70 -15.26 -2.09 13.13
N ARG A 71 -14.71 -1.31 14.07
CA ARG A 71 -13.31 -1.35 14.48
C ARG A 71 -13.14 -1.94 15.88
N THR A 72 -12.18 -2.84 16.01
CA THR A 72 -11.67 -3.32 17.30
C THR A 72 -10.20 -2.92 17.45
N LEU A 73 -9.83 -2.45 18.65
CA LEU A 73 -8.45 -2.13 19.01
C LEU A 73 -8.03 -3.05 20.15
N THR A 74 -6.90 -3.73 19.98
CA THR A 74 -6.34 -4.66 20.96
C THR A 74 -4.92 -4.21 21.31
N PRO A 75 -4.61 -3.95 22.59
CA PRO A 75 -3.23 -3.71 23.00
C PRO A 75 -2.41 -4.98 22.78
N VAL A 76 -1.20 -4.84 22.26
CA VAL A 76 -0.28 -5.95 22.04
C VAL A 76 1.13 -5.54 22.46
N THR A 77 1.97 -6.52 22.78
CA THR A 77 3.42 -6.33 22.83
C THR A 77 4.00 -6.87 21.52
N VAL A 78 4.81 -6.05 20.87
CA VAL A 78 5.53 -6.37 19.64
C VAL A 78 6.93 -6.86 20.01
N GLY A 79 7.27 -8.06 19.56
CA GLY A 79 8.59 -8.65 19.74
C GLY A 79 9.63 -8.09 18.78
N ARG A 80 10.86 -8.60 18.90
CA ARG A 80 11.91 -8.33 17.93
C ARG A 80 11.59 -9.05 16.62
N ASP A 81 11.86 -8.41 15.50
CA ASP A 81 11.77 -9.07 14.21
C ASP A 81 12.74 -10.25 14.13
N ASP A 82 12.24 -11.36 13.59
CA ASP A 82 12.98 -12.58 13.33
C ASP A 82 13.11 -12.77 11.79
N PRO A 83 14.22 -12.33 11.20
CA PRO A 83 14.45 -12.47 9.77
C PRO A 83 14.90 -13.89 9.40
N GLY A 84 14.25 -14.47 8.40
CA GLY A 84 14.63 -15.72 7.74
C GLY A 84 14.91 -15.51 6.25
N ALA A 85 15.11 -16.62 5.53
CA ALA A 85 15.36 -16.61 4.09
C ALA A 85 14.12 -16.10 3.31
N GLY A 86 14.11 -14.81 2.96
CA GLY A 86 13.02 -14.17 2.22
C GLY A 86 11.84 -13.67 3.05
N GLN A 87 11.89 -13.89 4.37
CA GLN A 87 10.77 -13.62 5.29
C GLN A 87 11.25 -12.88 6.54
N VAL A 88 10.31 -12.19 7.17
CA VAL A 88 10.45 -11.57 8.48
C VAL A 88 9.18 -11.84 9.25
N TYR A 89 9.33 -12.45 10.43
CA TYR A 89 8.26 -12.61 11.39
C TYR A 89 8.42 -11.55 12.49
N THR A 90 7.38 -10.75 12.71
CA THR A 90 7.29 -9.83 13.83
C THR A 90 6.35 -10.44 14.87
N PRO A 91 6.86 -11.03 15.97
CA PRO A 91 6.04 -11.67 16.98
C PRO A 91 5.11 -10.69 17.68
N LEU A 92 3.92 -11.15 18.05
CA LEU A 92 2.93 -10.41 18.82
C LEU A 92 2.58 -11.20 20.09
N THR A 93 2.39 -10.48 21.18
CA THR A 93 1.86 -11.04 22.43
C THR A 93 0.63 -10.25 22.85
N VAL A 94 -0.47 -10.96 23.05
CA VAL A 94 -1.74 -10.38 23.49
C VAL A 94 -1.86 -10.54 25.02
N PRO A 95 -2.07 -9.47 25.79
CA PRO A 95 -2.20 -9.55 27.24
C PRO A 95 -3.30 -10.53 27.67
N GLY A 96 -3.03 -11.30 28.72
CA GLY A 96 -4.01 -12.22 29.30
C GLY A 96 -4.25 -13.51 28.49
N ARG A 97 -3.44 -13.78 27.45
CA ARG A 97 -3.45 -15.08 26.77
C ARG A 97 -2.18 -15.87 27.08
N PRO A 98 -2.28 -17.19 27.28
CA PRO A 98 -1.12 -18.07 27.21
C PRO A 98 -0.43 -17.88 25.86
N SER A 99 0.90 -17.85 25.85
CA SER A 99 1.65 -17.88 24.59
C SER A 99 1.19 -19.08 23.77
N PRO A 100 0.69 -18.89 22.53
CA PRO A 100 0.26 -20.02 21.73
C PRO A 100 1.43 -20.96 21.47
N ALA A 101 1.13 -22.24 21.23
CA ALA A 101 2.12 -23.18 20.73
C ALA A 101 2.71 -22.65 19.40
N ASP A 102 4.02 -22.83 19.22
CA ASP A 102 4.79 -22.29 18.10
C ASP A 102 4.20 -22.73 16.73
N PRO A 103 3.89 -21.79 15.80
CA PRO A 103 4.06 -20.35 15.92
C PRO A 103 2.87 -19.63 16.56
N GLY A 104 3.22 -18.70 17.47
CA GLY A 104 2.32 -17.77 18.15
C GLY A 104 1.65 -16.76 17.23
N ASP A 105 1.20 -15.63 17.79
CA ASP A 105 0.69 -14.52 16.98
C ASP A 105 1.86 -13.74 16.35
N PHE A 106 1.73 -13.34 15.08
CA PHE A 106 2.77 -12.61 14.35
C PHE A 106 2.24 -11.80 13.17
N VAL A 107 3.05 -10.84 12.71
CA VAL A 107 2.97 -10.29 11.34
C VAL A 107 4.07 -10.91 10.51
N HIS A 108 3.74 -11.34 9.29
CA HIS A 108 4.67 -11.93 8.34
C HIS A 108 4.84 -10.98 7.16
N SER A 109 6.09 -10.63 6.85
CA SER A 109 6.47 -9.71 5.76
C SER A 109 7.72 -10.19 5.04
N SER A 110 8.02 -9.65 3.86
CA SER A 110 9.21 -10.02 3.09
C SER A 110 10.39 -9.08 3.36
N ASN A 111 11.59 -9.63 3.52
CA ASN A 111 12.86 -8.89 3.48
C ASN A 111 13.47 -8.83 2.07
N ILE A 112 12.82 -9.41 1.05
CA ILE A 112 13.23 -9.31 -0.36
C ILE A 112 12.35 -8.29 -1.08
N GLU A 113 11.03 -8.44 -1.00
CA GLU A 113 10.07 -7.57 -1.67
C GLU A 113 9.78 -6.32 -0.84
N ASN A 114 10.72 -5.37 -0.84
CA ASN A 114 10.60 -4.14 -0.05
C ASN A 114 11.25 -2.91 -0.70
N VAL A 115 10.94 -1.74 -0.16
CA VAL A 115 11.35 -0.41 -0.71
C VAL A 115 12.85 -0.14 -0.71
N GLN A 116 13.69 -1.01 -0.15
CA GLN A 116 15.15 -0.95 -0.29
C GLN A 116 15.61 -1.42 -1.66
N ASP A 117 14.86 -2.32 -2.29
CA ASP A 117 15.10 -2.75 -3.67
C ASP A 117 14.24 -1.89 -4.63
N PRO A 118 14.86 -1.19 -5.60
CA PRO A 118 14.14 -0.33 -6.56
C PRO A 118 13.14 -1.10 -7.44
N ALA A 119 13.23 -2.42 -7.52
CA ALA A 119 12.24 -3.28 -8.17
C ALA A 119 10.90 -3.33 -7.42
N TYR A 120 10.79 -2.77 -6.20
CA TYR A 120 9.57 -2.73 -5.41
C TYR A 120 9.24 -1.32 -4.92
N ARG A 121 7.98 -0.94 -5.11
CA ARG A 121 7.43 0.34 -4.61
C ARG A 121 6.96 0.27 -3.17
N MET A 122 6.69 -0.93 -2.68
CA MET A 122 6.10 -1.17 -1.36
C MET A 122 6.66 -2.44 -0.73
N THR A 123 6.71 -2.46 0.60
CA THR A 123 7.04 -3.67 1.36
C THR A 123 5.88 -4.65 1.34
N HIS A 124 6.16 -5.88 0.95
CA HIS A 124 5.19 -6.96 0.95
C HIS A 124 4.93 -7.42 2.39
N VAL A 125 3.72 -7.13 2.89
CA VAL A 125 3.19 -7.77 4.09
C VAL A 125 2.42 -8.99 3.63
N ASN A 126 2.91 -10.20 3.96
CA ASN A 126 2.33 -11.46 3.51
C ASN A 126 1.07 -11.82 4.31
N GLY A 127 1.05 -11.59 5.61
CA GLY A 127 -0.07 -11.99 6.44
C GLY A 127 0.01 -11.61 7.91
N PHE A 128 -1.10 -11.82 8.59
CA PHE A 128 -1.26 -11.65 10.04
C PHE A 128 -1.77 -12.96 10.62
N ARG A 129 -1.11 -13.47 11.67
CA ARG A 129 -1.65 -14.49 12.56
C ARG A 129 -1.93 -13.83 13.90
N VAL A 130 -3.19 -13.79 14.27
CA VAL A 130 -3.71 -13.07 15.44
C VAL A 130 -4.79 -13.93 16.12
N PRO A 131 -5.28 -13.55 17.31
CA PRO A 131 -6.35 -14.26 18.00
C PRO A 131 -7.56 -14.67 17.16
N ASP A 132 -7.93 -13.83 16.20
CA ASP A 132 -9.12 -13.98 15.36
C ASP A 132 -8.88 -14.89 14.14
N GLY A 133 -7.64 -15.34 13.92
CA GLY A 133 -7.29 -16.26 12.84
C GLY A 133 -5.98 -15.91 12.11
N THR A 134 -5.78 -16.58 10.98
CA THR A 134 -4.66 -16.31 10.06
C THR A 134 -5.21 -15.68 8.78
N PHE A 135 -4.60 -14.59 8.37
CA PHE A 135 -5.08 -13.73 7.30
C PHE A 135 -3.95 -13.45 6.30
N THR A 136 -4.13 -13.88 5.06
CA THR A 136 -3.23 -13.53 3.96
C THR A 136 -3.59 -12.15 3.42
N CYS A 137 -2.59 -11.29 3.27
CA CYS A 137 -2.78 -9.96 2.75
C CYS A 137 -2.76 -9.95 1.22
N ARG A 138 -3.56 -9.06 0.65
CA ARG A 138 -3.46 -8.71 -0.76
C ARG A 138 -2.26 -7.79 -0.94
N TYR A 139 -1.28 -8.27 -1.68
CA TYR A 139 -0.16 -7.48 -2.14
C TYR A 139 -0.32 -7.18 -3.63
N VAL A 140 0.08 -5.98 -4.02
CA VAL A 140 0.15 -5.61 -5.43
C VAL A 140 1.50 -4.93 -5.66
N PRO A 141 2.44 -5.61 -6.34
CA PRO A 141 3.73 -5.01 -6.65
C PRO A 141 3.52 -3.77 -7.52
N GLN A 142 4.42 -2.80 -7.40
CA GLN A 142 4.41 -1.57 -8.21
C GLN A 142 3.18 -0.66 -8.04
N ALA A 143 2.34 -0.88 -7.03
CA ALA A 143 1.31 0.10 -6.67
C ALA A 143 1.96 1.42 -6.20
N ALA A 144 1.39 2.54 -6.62
CA ALA A 144 1.68 3.86 -6.06
C ALA A 144 0.86 4.10 -4.77
N VAL A 145 -0.36 3.58 -4.74
CA VAL A 145 -1.21 3.57 -3.54
C VAL A 145 -1.89 2.21 -3.41
N LEU A 146 -1.84 1.64 -2.22
CA LEU A 146 -2.72 0.56 -1.78
C LEU A 146 -3.58 1.12 -0.66
N ALA A 147 -4.89 0.98 -0.72
CA ALA A 147 -5.78 1.56 0.28
C ALA A 147 -7.01 0.67 0.52
N ALA A 148 -7.61 0.84 1.68
CA ALA A 148 -8.83 0.14 2.06
C ALA A 148 -9.83 1.10 2.69
N THR A 149 -11.10 0.90 2.33
CA THR A 149 -12.26 1.45 3.04
C THR A 149 -13.06 0.30 3.67
N ALA A 150 -14.12 0.65 4.40
CA ALA A 150 -15.09 -0.32 4.91
C ALA A 150 -15.77 -1.16 3.80
N LYS A 151 -15.76 -0.69 2.55
CA LYS A 151 -16.46 -1.35 1.41
C LYS A 151 -15.53 -1.78 0.29
N HIS A 152 -14.36 -1.16 0.16
CA HIS A 152 -13.52 -1.30 -1.03
C HIS A 152 -12.07 -1.56 -0.65
N SER A 153 -11.42 -2.38 -1.46
CA SER A 153 -9.98 -2.41 -1.63
C SER A 153 -9.63 -1.58 -2.86
N VAL A 154 -8.62 -0.73 -2.77
CA VAL A 154 -8.25 0.24 -3.80
C VAL A 154 -6.77 0.09 -4.11
N VAL A 155 -6.44 0.07 -5.39
CA VAL A 155 -5.08 0.05 -5.91
C VAL A 155 -4.95 1.17 -6.94
N VAL A 156 -3.89 1.97 -6.82
CA VAL A 156 -3.50 2.96 -7.81
C VAL A 156 -2.14 2.60 -8.36
N PHE A 157 -2.03 2.59 -9.68
CA PHE A 157 -0.77 2.47 -10.40
C PHE A 157 -0.43 3.80 -11.07
N GLU A 158 0.84 4.19 -11.01
CA GLU A 158 1.34 5.41 -11.63
C GLU A 158 2.66 5.12 -12.35
N ALA A 159 2.66 5.32 -13.68
CA ALA A 159 3.84 5.14 -14.53
C ALA A 159 3.78 6.11 -15.72
N GLY A 160 4.88 6.83 -15.98
CA GLY A 160 5.00 7.74 -17.13
C GLY A 160 3.89 8.80 -17.21
N GLY A 161 3.46 9.34 -16.05
CA GLY A 161 2.36 10.30 -15.95
C GLY A 161 0.95 9.72 -16.17
N ARG A 162 0.82 8.40 -16.35
CA ARG A 162 -0.46 7.72 -16.48
C ARG A 162 -0.89 7.14 -15.14
N VAL A 163 -2.12 7.41 -14.74
CA VAL A 163 -2.70 6.91 -13.48
C VAL A 163 -3.84 5.93 -13.77
N THR A 164 -3.74 4.72 -13.21
CA THR A 164 -4.79 3.69 -13.27
C THR A 164 -5.29 3.37 -11.88
N TYR A 165 -6.60 3.24 -11.74
CA TYR A 165 -7.29 2.83 -10.53
C TYR A 165 -7.95 1.48 -10.74
N THR A 166 -7.84 0.60 -9.75
CA THR A 166 -8.63 -0.62 -9.66
C THR A 166 -9.19 -0.73 -8.26
N SER A 167 -10.47 -1.10 -8.15
CA SER A 167 -11.07 -1.50 -6.89
C SER A 167 -11.60 -2.93 -6.90
N ARG A 168 -11.83 -3.45 -5.70
CA ARG A 168 -12.61 -4.65 -5.42
C ARG A 168 -13.59 -4.34 -4.31
N ASN A 169 -14.83 -4.78 -4.42
CA ASN A 169 -15.82 -4.60 -3.36
C ASN A 169 -15.72 -5.77 -2.38
N ARG A 170 -15.90 -5.47 -1.09
CA ARG A 170 -15.83 -6.48 -0.02
C ARG A 170 -17.07 -7.37 0.05
N ASP A 171 -18.17 -6.94 -0.54
CA ASP A 171 -19.43 -7.69 -0.65
C ASP A 171 -19.41 -8.73 -1.79
N GLY A 172 -18.27 -8.89 -2.49
CA GLY A 172 -18.10 -9.83 -3.59
C GLY A 172 -18.57 -9.29 -4.95
N THR A 173 -19.19 -8.12 -5.00
CA THR A 173 -19.59 -7.52 -6.28
C THR A 173 -18.35 -7.04 -7.08
N PRO A 174 -18.45 -6.97 -8.42
CA PRO A 174 -17.35 -6.47 -9.24
C PRO A 174 -16.94 -5.05 -8.86
N GLY A 175 -15.64 -4.82 -8.71
CA GLY A 175 -15.10 -3.48 -8.57
C GLY A 175 -14.99 -2.76 -9.91
N VAL A 176 -14.27 -1.64 -9.91
CA VAL A 176 -14.14 -0.78 -11.10
C VAL A 176 -12.66 -0.64 -11.46
N THR A 177 -12.35 -0.68 -12.76
CA THR A 177 -11.07 -0.25 -13.29
C THR A 177 -11.23 1.02 -14.12
N LEU A 178 -10.39 2.02 -13.85
CA LEU A 178 -10.38 3.34 -14.49
C LEU A 178 -8.96 3.66 -14.93
N THR A 179 -8.80 4.10 -16.18
CA THR A 179 -7.52 4.50 -16.77
C THR A 179 -7.56 5.99 -17.14
N GLY A 180 -6.40 6.58 -17.40
CA GLY A 180 -6.32 7.98 -17.84
C GLY A 180 -6.65 8.98 -16.73
N GLY A 181 -6.39 8.61 -15.47
CA GLY A 181 -6.52 9.54 -14.36
C GLY A 181 -5.41 10.58 -14.32
N ALA A 182 -5.62 11.59 -13.50
CA ALA A 182 -4.63 12.62 -13.18
C ALA A 182 -4.21 12.50 -11.71
N HIS A 183 -2.95 12.81 -11.44
CA HIS A 183 -2.38 12.92 -10.10
C HIS A 183 -1.95 14.37 -9.87
N THR A 184 -2.41 14.96 -8.77
CA THR A 184 -1.98 16.28 -8.31
C THR A 184 -1.64 16.24 -6.83
N ARG A 185 -0.75 17.14 -6.40
CA ARG A 185 -0.44 17.34 -4.98
C ARG A 185 -1.09 18.63 -4.51
N VAL A 186 -1.91 18.56 -3.46
CA VAL A 186 -2.63 19.71 -2.91
C VAL A 186 -2.47 19.71 -1.39
N SER A 187 -1.84 20.75 -0.85
CA SER A 187 -1.69 20.96 0.60
C SER A 187 -1.16 19.72 1.36
N GLY A 188 -0.09 19.11 0.83
CA GLY A 188 0.51 17.90 1.44
C GLY A 188 -0.30 16.61 1.25
N ARG A 189 -1.29 16.60 0.34
CA ARG A 189 -2.08 15.42 0.00
C ARG A 189 -1.83 15.03 -1.45
N GLU A 190 -1.75 13.74 -1.73
CA GLU A 190 -1.81 13.22 -3.09
C GLU A 190 -3.27 13.02 -3.47
N VAL A 191 -3.67 13.59 -4.60
CA VAL A 191 -5.04 13.56 -5.11
C VAL A 191 -5.04 12.93 -6.49
N TYR A 192 -5.74 11.82 -6.60
CA TYR A 192 -5.91 11.09 -7.85
C TYR A 192 -7.35 11.22 -8.31
N THR A 193 -7.56 11.61 -9.56
CA THR A 193 -8.89 11.86 -10.12
C THR A 193 -9.08 11.13 -11.44
N TRP A 194 -10.23 10.48 -11.60
CA TRP A 194 -10.64 9.81 -12.83
C TRP A 194 -12.07 10.20 -13.20
N SER A 195 -12.32 10.34 -14.50
CA SER A 195 -13.66 10.66 -15.03
C SER A 195 -14.11 9.58 -16.00
N ARG A 196 -15.35 9.08 -15.83
CA ARG A 196 -15.95 8.09 -16.74
C ARG A 196 -17.45 8.26 -16.82
N ARG A 197 -17.99 8.49 -18.03
CA ARG A 197 -19.44 8.57 -18.29
C ARG A 197 -20.19 9.52 -17.33
N GLY A 198 -19.62 10.69 -17.06
CA GLY A 198 -20.19 11.71 -16.18
C GLY A 198 -19.97 11.47 -14.68
N TYR A 199 -19.32 10.37 -14.28
CA TYR A 199 -18.86 10.12 -12.92
C TYR A 199 -17.43 10.63 -12.73
N THR A 200 -17.16 11.19 -11.56
CA THR A 200 -15.83 11.59 -11.10
C THR A 200 -15.47 10.78 -9.86
N TYR A 201 -14.35 10.08 -9.91
CA TYR A 201 -13.77 9.34 -8.79
C TYR A 201 -12.57 10.13 -8.29
N THR A 202 -12.51 10.37 -6.99
CA THR A 202 -11.40 11.08 -6.36
C THR A 202 -10.88 10.27 -5.18
N LEU A 203 -9.60 9.90 -5.22
CA LEU A 203 -8.87 9.36 -4.08
C LEU A 203 -7.94 10.45 -3.56
N SER A 204 -8.13 10.86 -2.30
CA SER A 204 -7.20 11.75 -1.61
C SER A 204 -6.53 11.00 -0.47
N VAL A 205 -5.20 10.99 -0.44
CA VAL A 205 -4.38 10.43 0.63
C VAL A 205 -3.46 11.50 1.19
N GLY A 206 -3.36 11.58 2.51
CA GLY A 206 -2.37 12.42 3.17
C GLY A 206 -0.97 11.91 2.86
N ASN A 207 0.00 12.83 2.75
CA ASN A 207 1.40 12.49 2.61
C ASN A 207 2.18 13.04 3.82
N PRO A 208 2.29 12.26 4.92
CA PRO A 208 3.07 12.66 6.09
C PRO A 208 4.54 12.93 5.79
N GLN A 209 5.12 12.28 4.77
CA GLN A 209 6.50 12.50 4.35
C GLN A 209 6.71 13.87 3.70
N ALA A 210 5.64 14.48 3.19
CA ALA A 210 5.62 15.85 2.65
C ALA A 210 4.98 16.86 3.63
N GLY A 211 4.88 16.52 4.93
CA GLY A 211 4.30 17.40 5.96
C GLY A 211 2.78 17.49 5.95
N GLY A 212 2.08 16.65 5.15
CA GLY A 212 0.63 16.62 5.11
C GLY A 212 -0.01 15.82 6.24
N THR A 213 -1.22 16.21 6.65
CA THR A 213 -1.98 15.49 7.68
C THR A 213 -2.34 14.08 7.20
N PRO A 214 -2.06 13.02 7.99
CA PRO A 214 -2.43 11.65 7.64
C PRO A 214 -3.94 11.48 7.46
N GLY A 215 -4.32 10.49 6.66
CA GLY A 215 -5.71 10.08 6.45
C GLY A 215 -6.14 10.30 5.02
N GLY A 216 -7.29 9.74 4.64
CA GLY A 216 -7.73 9.81 3.26
C GLY A 216 -9.20 9.53 3.06
N ARG A 217 -9.63 9.71 1.82
CA ARG A 217 -11.01 9.52 1.40
C ARG A 217 -11.07 9.08 -0.05
N LEU A 218 -11.94 8.13 -0.33
CA LEU A 218 -12.43 7.83 -1.67
C LEU A 218 -13.81 8.46 -1.82
N SER A 219 -14.02 9.28 -2.86
CA SER A 219 -15.31 9.86 -3.17
C SER A 219 -15.70 9.65 -4.63
N VAL A 220 -17.00 9.56 -4.86
CA VAL A 220 -17.60 9.45 -6.19
C VAL A 220 -18.67 10.53 -6.32
N ALA A 221 -18.60 11.29 -7.41
CA ALA A 221 -19.59 12.30 -7.77
C ALA A 221 -20.11 12.04 -9.19
N ARG A 222 -21.27 12.60 -9.53
CA ARG A 222 -21.84 12.60 -10.88
C ARG A 222 -22.37 13.98 -11.21
N GLY A 223 -21.90 14.57 -12.32
CA GLY A 223 -22.31 15.93 -12.71
C GLY A 223 -22.04 16.99 -11.63
N GLY A 224 -20.98 16.82 -10.83
CA GLY A 224 -20.65 17.71 -9.71
C GLY A 224 -21.36 17.38 -8.39
N THR A 225 -22.41 16.56 -8.40
CA THR A 225 -23.10 16.13 -7.18
C THR A 225 -22.39 14.94 -6.55
N ALA A 226 -22.01 15.06 -5.28
CA ALA A 226 -21.44 13.96 -4.52
C ALA A 226 -22.47 12.83 -4.36
N LEU A 227 -22.10 11.61 -4.75
CA LEU A 227 -22.93 10.41 -4.59
C LEU A 227 -22.56 9.64 -3.34
N ASN A 228 -21.26 9.40 -3.16
CA ASN A 228 -20.74 8.63 -2.05
C ASN A 228 -19.36 9.11 -1.64
N SER A 229 -19.02 8.87 -0.37
CA SER A 229 -17.72 9.17 0.20
C SER A 229 -17.41 8.16 1.29
N TRP A 230 -16.22 7.58 1.24
CA TRP A 230 -15.73 6.62 2.22
C TRP A 230 -14.39 7.08 2.79
N PRO A 231 -14.26 7.22 4.12
CA PRO A 231 -12.95 7.41 4.72
C PRO A 231 -12.08 6.16 4.50
N LEU A 232 -10.77 6.37 4.39
CA LEU A 232 -9.83 5.26 4.35
C LEU A 232 -9.64 4.72 5.77
N LEU A 233 -9.72 3.40 5.90
CA LEU A 233 -9.37 2.67 7.11
C LEU A 233 -7.85 2.52 7.22
N ALA A 234 -7.19 2.25 6.10
CA ALA A 234 -5.74 2.16 5.98
C ALA A 234 -5.28 2.47 4.55
N TYR A 235 -4.03 2.90 4.40
CA TYR A 235 -3.35 3.00 3.11
C TYR A 235 -1.83 2.92 3.25
N THR A 236 -1.17 2.45 2.19
CA THR A 236 0.24 2.69 1.92
C THR A 236 0.35 3.64 0.73
N LEU A 237 1.13 4.70 0.88
CA LEU A 237 1.51 5.61 -0.19
C LEU A 237 2.99 5.39 -0.51
N SER A 238 3.30 5.13 -1.78
CA SER A 238 4.67 4.99 -2.30
C SER A 238 5.02 6.16 -3.21
N THR A 239 6.06 6.91 -2.83
CA THR A 239 6.57 8.05 -3.60
C THR A 239 8.02 7.83 -4.03
N PRO A 240 8.46 8.38 -5.18
CA PRO A 240 9.87 8.41 -5.53
C PRO A 240 10.71 9.09 -4.45
N ARG A 241 11.93 8.59 -4.21
CA ARG A 241 12.88 9.23 -3.30
C ARG A 241 13.33 10.57 -3.84
#